data_AF-A0A4P5YK39-F1
#
_entry.id   AF-A0A4P5YK39-F1
#
_cell.length_a   1.000
_cell.length_b   1.000
_cell.length_c   1.000
_cell.angle_alpha   90.00
_cell.angle_beta   90.00
_cell.angle_gamma   90.00
#
_symmetry.space_group_name_H-M   'P 1'
#
loop_
_entity.id
_entity.type
_entity.pdbx_description
1 polymer ?
#
loop_
_entity_poly.entity_id
_entity_poly.type
_entity_poly.pdbx_seq_one_letter_code
_entity_poly.pdbx_strand_id
1 'polypeptide(L)'
;MFLVPVFLGELLAHLRTGGAAHYWIALAAYAVAVVSDGVDGYVARRFNQRSELGAMLDPLADKLLMRSALVVLTWWGAPRFAPIAGWLTGLIFLGDVLVLTGYGILHAVQNRPPVKPEWSGKVATVLQMVLVSWVLLRWPAAAVPWWMAGTAVFTAVATGQYLRYGMEHWARRPR
;
A
#
# COMPACT_ATOMS: atom_id res chain seq x y z
N MET A 1 3.38 13.49 1.14
CA MET A 1 2.53 13.85 -0.02
C MET A 1 3.29 14.44 -1.24
N PHE A 2 4.18 15.43 -1.08
CA PHE A 2 4.90 16.06 -2.22
C PHE A 2 5.85 15.13 -3.00
N LEU A 3 6.29 14.01 -2.39
CA LEU A 3 7.19 13.05 -3.05
C LEU A 3 6.47 12.18 -4.09
N VAL A 4 5.14 12.03 -4.03
CA VAL A 4 4.40 11.15 -4.94
C VAL A 4 4.44 11.66 -6.39
N PRO A 5 4.11 12.93 -6.68
CA PRO A 5 4.20 13.45 -8.04
C PRO A 5 5.62 13.45 -8.59
N VAL A 6 6.62 13.73 -7.75
CA VAL A 6 8.05 13.68 -8.13
C VAL A 6 8.44 12.26 -8.51
N PHE A 7 8.15 11.29 -7.65
CA PHE A 7 8.43 9.87 -7.92
C PHE A 7 7.78 9.41 -9.23
N LEU A 8 6.49 9.68 -9.42
CA LEU A 8 5.77 9.25 -10.62
C LEU A 8 6.26 9.95 -11.88
N GLY A 9 6.50 11.26 -11.83
CA GLY A 9 7.01 12.04 -12.95
C GLY A 9 8.36 11.52 -13.42
N GLU A 10 9.27 11.30 -12.47
CA GLU A 10 10.63 10.82 -12.75
C GLU A 10 10.64 9.35 -13.19
N LEU A 11 9.82 8.48 -12.57
CA LEU A 11 9.70 7.09 -13.00
C LEU A 11 9.14 6.99 -14.42
N LEU A 12 8.08 7.74 -14.74
CA LEU A 12 7.52 7.78 -16.09
C LEU A 12 8.49 8.41 -17.09
N ALA A 13 9.23 9.46 -16.70
CA ALA A 13 10.28 10.05 -17.52
C ALA A 13 11.38 9.03 -17.82
N HIS A 14 11.82 8.24 -16.83
CA HIS A 14 12.75 7.14 -17.03
C HIS A 14 12.20 6.06 -17.98
N LEU A 15 10.93 5.67 -17.82
CA LEU A 15 10.28 4.69 -18.68
C LEU A 15 10.13 5.18 -20.13
N ARG A 16 10.01 6.50 -20.35
CA ARG A 16 9.95 7.10 -21.70
C ARG A 16 11.33 7.29 -22.33
N THR A 17 12.27 7.89 -21.58
CA THR A 17 13.56 8.35 -22.10
C THR A 17 14.70 7.35 -21.92
N GLY A 18 14.58 6.44 -20.95
CA GLY A 18 15.68 5.58 -20.50
C GLY A 18 16.79 6.30 -19.73
N GLY A 19 16.62 7.60 -19.41
CA GLY A 19 17.65 8.39 -18.74
C GLY A 19 17.96 7.88 -17.34
N ALA A 20 19.23 7.61 -17.05
CA ALA A 20 19.67 7.11 -15.75
C ALA A 20 19.44 8.12 -14.60
N ALA A 21 19.50 9.42 -14.89
CA ALA A 21 19.23 10.47 -13.90
C ALA A 21 17.80 10.36 -13.34
N HIS A 22 16.81 10.23 -14.22
CA HIS A 22 15.40 10.04 -13.83
C HIS A 22 15.19 8.81 -12.95
N TYR A 23 15.90 7.71 -13.25
CA TYR A 23 15.85 6.50 -12.41
C TYR A 23 16.36 6.77 -11.00
N TRP A 24 17.53 7.40 -10.86
CA TRP A 24 18.12 7.68 -9.54
C TRP A 24 17.27 8.66 -8.73
N ILE A 25 16.68 9.66 -9.38
CA ILE A 25 15.78 10.62 -8.71
C ILE A 25 14.51 9.92 -8.25
N ALA A 26 13.89 9.08 -9.10
CA ALA A 26 12.73 8.28 -8.72
C ALA A 26 13.05 7.34 -7.56
N LEU A 27 14.18 6.63 -7.62
CA LEU A 27 14.62 5.73 -6.55
C LEU A 27 14.85 6.49 -5.23
N ALA A 28 15.50 7.65 -5.27
CA ALA A 28 15.73 8.48 -4.10
C ALA A 28 14.41 9.00 -3.51
N ALA A 29 13.49 9.49 -4.35
CA ALA A 29 12.18 9.97 -3.92
C ALA A 29 11.36 8.85 -3.25
N TYR A 30 11.36 7.65 -3.84
CA TYR A 30 10.73 6.47 -3.26
C TYR A 30 11.37 6.06 -1.93
N ALA A 31 12.70 6.01 -1.86
CA ALA A 31 13.42 5.62 -0.65
C ALA A 31 13.15 6.60 0.50
N VAL A 32 13.21 7.91 0.24
CA VAL A 32 12.88 8.94 1.23
C VAL A 32 11.44 8.78 1.70
N ALA A 33 10.48 8.58 0.78
CA ALA A 33 9.09 8.42 1.17
C ALA A 33 8.84 7.19 2.05
N VAL A 34 9.38 6.02 1.66
CA VAL A 34 9.20 4.78 2.44
C VAL A 34 9.86 4.87 3.82
N VAL A 35 11.03 5.51 3.92
CA VAL A 35 11.71 5.71 5.21
C VAL A 35 10.93 6.71 6.07
N SER A 36 10.46 7.83 5.48
CA SER A 36 9.66 8.81 6.20
C SER A 36 8.37 8.20 6.74
N ASP A 37 7.61 7.44 5.94
CA ASP A 37 6.39 6.77 6.40
C ASP A 37 6.66 5.81 7.57
N GLY A 38 7.80 5.11 7.54
CA GLY A 38 8.22 4.23 8.62
C GLY A 38 8.56 4.97 9.92
N VAL A 39 9.27 6.11 9.79
CA VAL A 39 9.71 6.94 10.92
C VAL A 39 8.54 7.73 11.51
N ASP A 40 7.73 8.38 10.70
CA ASP A 40 6.55 9.14 11.12
C ASP A 40 5.53 8.20 11.78
N GLY A 41 5.38 7.00 11.25
CA GLY A 41 4.57 5.94 11.86
C GLY A 41 5.09 5.46 13.23
N TYR A 42 6.39 5.58 13.51
CA TYR A 42 6.98 5.28 14.83
C TYR A 42 6.83 6.45 15.79
N VAL A 43 7.09 7.68 15.32
CA VAL A 43 7.01 8.91 16.12
C VAL A 43 5.56 9.22 16.50
N ALA A 44 4.60 9.11 15.58
CA ALA A 44 3.18 9.36 15.85
C ALA A 44 2.58 8.42 16.91
N ARG A 45 3.11 7.19 17.03
CA ARG A 45 2.70 6.25 18.09
C ARG A 45 3.20 6.66 19.47
N ARG A 46 4.24 7.48 19.54
CA ARG A 46 4.86 7.91 20.81
C ARG A 46 4.32 9.23 21.34
N PHE A 47 3.74 10.08 20.48
CA PHE A 47 3.30 11.43 20.87
C PHE A 47 1.78 11.62 21.04
N ASN A 48 0.95 10.60 20.80
CA ASN A 48 -0.50 10.56 21.11
C ASN A 48 -1.36 11.78 20.69
N GLN A 49 -0.88 12.60 19.76
CA GLN A 49 -1.61 13.74 19.20
C GLN A 49 -2.23 13.32 17.87
N ARG A 50 -3.55 13.16 17.84
CA ARG A 50 -4.30 12.89 16.60
C ARG A 50 -5.57 13.74 16.59
N SER A 51 -5.68 14.66 15.63
CA SER A 51 -6.98 15.23 15.27
C SER A 51 -7.78 14.19 14.47
N GLU A 52 -9.10 14.10 14.69
CA GLU A 52 -9.94 13.04 14.10
C GLU A 52 -9.97 13.09 12.56
N LEU A 53 -9.91 14.29 11.97
CA LEU A 53 -9.91 14.50 10.51
C LEU A 53 -8.53 14.26 9.87
N GLY A 54 -7.45 14.66 10.53
CA GLY A 54 -6.08 14.39 10.05
C GLY A 54 -5.76 12.89 10.07
N ALA A 55 -6.24 12.17 11.08
CA ALA A 55 -5.97 10.74 11.26
C ALA A 55 -6.60 9.83 10.19
N MET A 56 -7.63 10.27 9.45
CA MET A 56 -8.24 9.52 8.35
C MET A 56 -7.65 9.85 6.99
N LEU A 57 -7.23 11.10 6.76
CA LEU A 57 -6.67 11.55 5.48
C LEU A 57 -5.19 11.18 5.32
N ASP A 58 -4.40 11.20 6.40
CA ASP A 58 -2.98 10.83 6.38
C ASP A 58 -2.73 9.40 5.86
N PRO A 59 -3.43 8.35 6.39
CA PRO A 59 -3.16 6.98 5.97
C PRO A 59 -3.50 6.70 4.52
N LEU A 60 -4.39 7.49 3.91
CA LEU A 60 -4.73 7.40 2.49
C LEU A 60 -3.61 8.01 1.64
N ALA A 61 -3.14 9.21 2.01
CA ALA A 61 -2.09 9.92 1.29
C ALA A 61 -0.73 9.19 1.35
N ASP A 62 -0.36 8.62 2.49
CA ASP A 62 0.86 7.81 2.66
C ASP A 62 0.82 6.56 1.77
N LYS A 63 -0.37 5.99 1.64
CA LYS A 63 -0.62 4.77 0.87
C LYS A 63 -0.65 4.98 -0.65
N LEU A 64 -0.78 6.22 -1.12
CA LEU A 64 -0.83 6.53 -2.55
C LEU A 64 0.49 6.25 -3.26
N LEU A 65 1.63 6.51 -2.62
CA LEU A 65 2.94 6.26 -3.21
C LEU A 65 3.09 4.78 -3.57
N MET A 66 2.76 3.90 -2.63
CA MET A 66 2.85 2.45 -2.82
C MET A 66 1.90 1.95 -3.92
N ARG A 67 0.65 2.41 -3.91
CA ARG A 67 -0.37 2.02 -4.91
C ARG A 67 0.01 2.48 -6.31
N SER A 68 0.44 3.74 -6.43
CA SER A 68 0.82 4.31 -7.71
C SER A 68 2.11 3.66 -8.24
N ALA A 69 3.11 3.40 -7.39
CA ALA A 69 4.30 2.64 -7.76
C ALA A 69 3.95 1.24 -8.29
N LEU A 70 3.09 0.51 -7.57
CA LEU A 70 2.65 -0.83 -7.98
C LEU A 70 1.95 -0.79 -9.34
N VAL A 71 1.03 0.15 -9.57
CA VAL A 71 0.33 0.30 -10.86
C VAL A 71 1.32 0.66 -11.98
N VAL A 72 2.20 1.62 -11.77
CA VAL A 72 3.17 2.03 -12.80
C VAL A 72 4.10 0.88 -13.17
N LEU A 73 4.63 0.16 -12.18
CA LEU A 73 5.52 -0.98 -12.43
C LEU A 73 4.79 -2.16 -13.10
N THR A 74 3.53 -2.38 -12.77
CA THR A 74 2.72 -3.47 -13.35
C THR A 74 2.39 -3.21 -14.83
N TRP A 75 1.96 -1.99 -15.18
CA TRP A 75 1.49 -1.68 -16.54
C TRP A 75 2.55 -1.07 -17.47
N TRP A 76 3.50 -0.32 -16.93
CA TRP A 76 4.53 0.40 -17.71
C TRP A 76 5.97 0.01 -17.34
N GLY A 77 6.18 -0.87 -16.35
CA GLY A 77 7.52 -1.27 -15.91
C GLY A 77 8.28 -2.12 -16.93
N ALA A 78 7.57 -2.91 -17.75
CA ALA A 78 8.19 -3.75 -18.77
C ALA A 78 8.66 -2.91 -19.99
N PRO A 79 9.82 -3.22 -20.60
CA PRO A 79 10.76 -4.32 -20.29
C PRO A 79 11.88 -3.95 -19.29
N ARG A 80 11.88 -2.73 -18.74
CA ARG A 80 13.00 -2.20 -17.93
C ARG A 80 13.08 -2.81 -16.53
N PHE A 81 11.94 -3.21 -15.99
CA PHE A 81 11.77 -3.80 -14.67
C PHE A 81 11.19 -5.21 -14.77
N ALA A 82 11.39 -6.00 -13.72
CA ALA A 82 10.78 -7.31 -13.61
C ALA A 82 9.23 -7.19 -13.62
N PRO A 83 8.52 -8.05 -14.38
CA PRO A 83 7.08 -7.95 -14.52
C PRO A 83 6.39 -8.28 -13.19
N ILE A 84 5.53 -7.37 -12.75
CA ILE A 84 4.56 -7.64 -11.70
C ILE A 84 3.26 -8.05 -12.39
N ALA A 85 2.63 -9.14 -11.96
CA ALA A 85 1.40 -9.59 -12.59
C ALA A 85 0.20 -8.72 -12.20
N GLY A 86 -0.60 -8.32 -13.21
CA GLY A 86 -1.77 -7.46 -13.02
C GLY A 86 -2.82 -8.02 -12.04
N TRP A 87 -2.93 -9.34 -11.91
CA TRP A 87 -3.84 -9.97 -10.95
C TRP A 87 -3.47 -9.63 -9.49
N LEU A 88 -2.19 -9.46 -9.17
CA LEU A 88 -1.75 -9.10 -7.82
C LEU A 88 -2.16 -7.66 -7.49
N THR A 89 -1.94 -6.75 -8.42
CA THR A 89 -2.37 -5.36 -8.28
C THR A 89 -3.89 -5.26 -8.15
N GLY A 90 -4.63 -6.03 -8.96
CA GLY A 90 -6.08 -6.16 -8.83
C GLY A 90 -6.52 -6.67 -7.45
N LEU A 91 -5.87 -7.72 -6.93
CA LEU A 91 -6.15 -8.27 -5.60
C LEU A 91 -5.95 -7.24 -4.48
N ILE A 92 -4.85 -6.49 -4.54
CA ILE A 92 -4.52 -5.45 -3.54
C ILE A 92 -5.56 -4.32 -3.57
N PHE A 93 -5.88 -3.81 -4.76
CA PHE A 93 -6.89 -2.76 -4.92
C PHE A 93 -8.28 -3.23 -4.47
N LEU A 94 -8.65 -4.47 -4.80
CA LEU A 94 -9.92 -5.05 -4.35
C LEU A 94 -9.97 -5.15 -2.82
N GLY A 95 -8.89 -5.60 -2.19
CA GLY A 95 -8.78 -5.66 -0.73
C GLY A 95 -8.96 -4.29 -0.08
N ASP A 96 -8.33 -3.24 -0.63
CA ASP A 96 -8.50 -1.87 -0.14
C ASP A 96 -9.94 -1.38 -0.26
N VAL A 97 -10.59 -1.58 -1.40
CA VAL A 97 -11.98 -1.17 -1.64
C VAL A 97 -12.91 -1.91 -0.67
N LEU A 98 -12.72 -3.21 -0.47
CA LEU A 98 -13.52 -4.01 0.46
C LEU A 98 -13.38 -3.53 1.91
N VAL A 99 -12.14 -3.27 2.35
CA VAL A 99 -11.88 -2.76 3.71
C VAL A 99 -12.47 -1.36 3.90
N LEU A 100 -12.28 -0.45 2.95
CA LEU A 100 -12.81 0.92 3.01
C LEU A 100 -14.35 0.93 2.99
N THR A 101 -14.96 0.14 2.10
CA THR A 101 -16.42 0.04 1.99
C THR A 101 -17.02 -0.59 3.24
N GLY A 102 -16.43 -1.69 3.75
CA GLY A 102 -16.85 -2.34 4.98
C GLY A 102 -16.75 -1.41 6.19
N TYR A 103 -15.65 -0.65 6.30
CA TYR A 103 -15.49 0.37 7.34
C TYR A 103 -16.54 1.48 7.23
N GLY A 104 -16.76 2.02 6.03
CA GLY A 104 -17.75 3.08 5.78
C GLY A 104 -19.18 2.65 6.14
N ILE A 105 -19.56 1.44 5.76
CA ILE A 105 -20.88 0.86 6.11
C ILE A 105 -21.01 0.70 7.63
N LEU A 106 -20.00 0.19 8.31
CA LEU A 106 -20.04 0.03 9.77
C LEU A 106 -20.08 1.38 10.48
N HIS A 107 -19.34 2.37 9.99
CA HIS A 107 -19.34 3.72 10.55
C HIS A 107 -20.68 4.43 10.40
N ALA A 108 -21.33 4.28 9.23
CA ALA A 108 -22.64 4.89 8.97
C ALA A 108 -23.76 4.34 9.86
N VAL A 109 -23.59 3.13 10.41
CA VAL A 109 -24.64 2.51 11.25
C VAL A 109 -24.24 2.39 12.72
N GLN A 110 -22.96 2.26 13.03
CA GLN A 110 -22.43 2.25 14.39
C GLN A 110 -21.49 3.46 14.47
N ASN A 111 -21.89 4.51 15.19
CA ASN A 111 -21.13 5.76 15.32
C ASN A 111 -19.63 5.56 15.67
N ARG A 112 -19.25 4.42 16.26
CA ARG A 112 -17.86 4.03 16.51
C ARG A 112 -17.65 2.53 16.26
N PRO A 113 -17.33 2.10 15.02
CA PRO A 113 -16.97 0.72 14.80
C PRO A 113 -15.63 0.45 15.49
N PRO A 114 -15.52 -0.58 16.34
CA PRO A 114 -14.23 -0.93 16.92
C PRO A 114 -13.31 -1.35 15.77
N VAL A 115 -12.21 -0.64 15.52
CA VAL A 115 -11.21 -1.07 14.54
C VAL A 115 -10.19 -1.92 15.29
N LYS A 116 -10.19 -3.25 15.07
CA LYS A 116 -9.10 -4.08 15.58
C LYS A 116 -7.92 -4.00 14.61
N PRO A 117 -6.74 -3.50 15.04
CA PRO A 117 -5.56 -3.52 14.21
C PRO A 117 -5.01 -4.94 14.13
N GLU A 118 -5.25 -5.62 13.01
CA GLU A 118 -4.73 -6.96 12.77
C GLU A 118 -3.29 -6.91 12.20
N TRP A 119 -2.44 -7.82 12.69
CA TRP A 119 -1.03 -7.89 12.30
C TRP A 119 -0.84 -8.30 10.83
N SER A 120 -1.77 -9.08 10.29
CA SER A 120 -1.77 -9.56 8.89
C SER A 120 -1.72 -8.40 7.88
N GLY A 121 -2.50 -7.34 8.09
CA GLY A 121 -2.52 -6.16 7.22
C GLY A 121 -1.21 -5.36 7.26
N LYS A 122 -0.51 -5.36 8.41
CA LYS A 122 0.83 -4.77 8.52
C LYS A 122 1.87 -5.59 7.76
N VAL A 123 1.82 -6.91 7.89
CA VAL A 123 2.73 -7.79 7.14
C VAL A 123 2.47 -7.68 5.63
N ALA A 124 1.21 -7.67 5.20
CA ALA A 124 0.84 -7.50 3.80
C ALA A 124 1.41 -6.19 3.23
N THR A 125 1.27 -5.09 3.96
CA THR A 125 1.82 -3.79 3.52
C THR A 125 3.34 -3.78 3.46
N VAL A 126 4.03 -4.32 4.47
CA VAL A 126 5.50 -4.46 4.44
C VAL A 126 5.96 -5.30 3.24
N LEU A 127 5.30 -6.42 2.96
CA LEU A 127 5.62 -7.25 1.79
C LEU A 127 5.41 -6.51 0.46
N GLN A 128 4.37 -5.67 0.35
CA GLN A 128 4.20 -4.80 -0.82
C GLN A 128 5.35 -3.80 -0.95
N MET A 129 5.79 -3.18 0.15
CA MET A 129 6.94 -2.26 0.14
C MET A 129 8.21 -2.98 -0.32
N VAL A 130 8.45 -4.19 0.19
CA VAL A 130 9.61 -5.01 -0.19
C VAL A 130 9.53 -5.38 -1.67
N LEU A 131 8.37 -5.82 -2.16
CA LEU A 131 8.17 -6.17 -3.57
C LEU A 131 8.49 -4.98 -4.49
N VAL A 132 7.90 -3.81 -4.22
CA VAL A 132 8.13 -2.60 -5.03
C VAL A 132 9.59 -2.17 -4.96
N SER A 133 10.21 -2.20 -3.77
CA SER A 133 11.64 -1.89 -3.61
C SER A 133 12.53 -2.86 -4.37
N TRP A 134 12.23 -4.17 -4.32
CA TRP A 134 12.97 -5.22 -5.01
C TRP A 134 12.95 -5.00 -6.53
N VAL A 135 11.78 -4.69 -7.06
CA VAL A 135 11.60 -4.40 -8.49
C VAL A 135 12.31 -3.10 -8.87
N LEU A 136 12.16 -2.02 -8.10
CA LEU A 136 12.81 -0.74 -8.37
C LEU A 136 14.34 -0.84 -8.31
N LEU A 137 14.90 -1.58 -7.36
CA LEU A 137 16.35 -1.81 -7.23
C LEU A 137 16.92 -2.73 -8.32
N ARG A 138 16.05 -3.27 -9.21
CA ARG A 138 16.43 -4.19 -10.29
C ARG A 138 17.18 -5.42 -9.76
N TRP A 139 16.82 -5.87 -8.56
CA TRP A 139 17.34 -7.08 -7.95
C TRP A 139 16.88 -8.35 -8.71
N PRO A 140 17.48 -9.53 -8.43
CA PRO A 140 17.23 -10.72 -9.23
C PRO A 140 15.74 -11.02 -9.41
N ALA A 141 15.31 -11.05 -10.68
CA ALA A 141 13.90 -11.24 -11.04
C ALA A 141 13.36 -12.60 -10.58
N ALA A 142 14.23 -13.59 -10.35
CA ALA A 142 13.85 -14.90 -9.83
C ALA A 142 13.17 -14.84 -8.45
N ALA A 143 13.44 -13.79 -7.65
CA ALA A 143 12.81 -13.63 -6.34
C ALA A 143 11.40 -12.98 -6.43
N VAL A 144 11.09 -12.30 -7.53
CA VAL A 144 9.85 -11.53 -7.68
C VAL A 144 8.59 -12.39 -7.54
N PRO A 145 8.48 -13.60 -8.15
CA PRO A 145 7.32 -14.47 -7.95
C PRO A 145 7.10 -14.88 -6.49
N TRP A 146 8.17 -15.09 -5.71
CA TRP A 146 8.08 -15.41 -4.29
C TRP A 146 7.54 -14.25 -3.47
N TRP A 147 8.04 -13.04 -3.73
CA TRP A 147 7.52 -11.82 -3.11
C TRP A 147 6.06 -11.56 -3.49
N MET A 148 5.68 -11.80 -4.74
CA MET A 148 4.30 -11.70 -5.20
C MET A 148 3.39 -12.71 -4.49
N ALA A 149 3.81 -13.97 -4.37
CA ALA A 149 3.04 -15.01 -3.69
C ALA A 149 2.84 -14.67 -2.21
N GLY A 150 3.91 -14.28 -1.50
CA GLY A 150 3.81 -13.83 -0.11
C GLY A 150 2.86 -12.65 0.05
N THR A 151 3.01 -11.63 -0.81
CA THR A 151 2.14 -10.46 -0.82
C THR A 151 0.67 -10.83 -1.05
N ALA A 152 0.39 -11.71 -2.02
CA ALA A 152 -0.95 -12.18 -2.33
C ALA A 152 -1.59 -12.88 -1.14
N VAL A 153 -0.88 -13.83 -0.53
CA VAL A 153 -1.37 -14.62 0.61
C VAL A 153 -1.70 -13.71 1.78
N PHE A 154 -0.79 -12.84 2.20
CA PHE A 154 -1.03 -11.96 3.34
C PHE A 154 -2.10 -10.90 3.07
N THR A 155 -2.20 -10.41 1.83
CA THR A 155 -3.28 -9.48 1.44
C THR A 155 -4.63 -10.18 1.49
N ALA A 156 -4.74 -11.41 0.97
CA ALA A 156 -5.97 -12.20 1.01
C ALA A 156 -6.38 -12.54 2.44
N VAL A 157 -5.43 -12.97 3.28
CA VAL A 157 -5.66 -13.26 4.70
C VAL A 157 -6.13 -12.02 5.44
N ALA A 158 -5.43 -10.89 5.28
CA ALA A 158 -5.81 -9.63 5.91
C ALA A 158 -7.22 -9.20 5.50
N THR A 159 -7.52 -9.20 4.20
CA THR A 159 -8.85 -8.85 3.69
C THR A 159 -9.92 -9.77 4.25
N GLY A 160 -9.67 -11.08 4.27
CA GLY A 160 -10.62 -12.06 4.81
C GLY A 160 -10.89 -11.89 6.30
N GLN A 161 -9.86 -11.58 7.09
CA GLN A 161 -10.03 -11.31 8.52
C GLN A 161 -10.83 -10.03 8.78
N TYR A 162 -10.56 -8.95 8.05
CA TYR A 162 -11.37 -7.72 8.09
C TYR A 162 -12.83 -7.96 7.73
N LEU A 163 -13.09 -8.75 6.68
CA LEU A 163 -14.46 -9.09 6.28
C LEU A 163 -15.19 -9.90 7.36
N ARG A 164 -14.53 -10.92 7.92
CA ARG A 164 -15.09 -11.72 9.03
C ARG A 164 -15.42 -10.85 10.22
N TYR A 165 -14.49 -9.98 10.61
CA TYR A 165 -14.68 -9.04 11.69
C TYR A 165 -15.89 -8.12 11.45
N GLY A 166 -16.04 -7.60 10.23
CA GLY A 166 -17.18 -6.77 9.86
C GLY A 166 -18.52 -7.53 9.91
N MET A 167 -18.55 -8.78 9.44
CA MET A 167 -19.75 -9.63 9.49
C MET A 167 -20.17 -9.95 10.93
N GLU A 168 -19.21 -10.30 11.80
CA GLU A 168 -19.47 -10.60 13.21
C GLU A 168 -20.07 -9.39 13.96
N HIS A 169 -19.62 -8.17 13.65
CA HIS A 169 -20.14 -6.94 14.25
C HIS A 169 -21.49 -6.51 13.68
N TRP A 170 -21.75 -6.80 12.40
CA TRP A 170 -23.08 -6.61 11.82
C TRP A 170 -24.12 -7.53 12.46
N ALA A 171 -23.77 -8.80 12.68
CA ALA A 171 -24.66 -9.79 13.27
C ALA A 171 -25.03 -9.51 14.75
N ARG A 172 -24.18 -8.78 15.48
CA ARG A 172 -24.40 -8.41 16.89
C ARG A 172 -25.16 -7.11 17.11
N ARG A 173 -25.77 -6.53 16.07
CA ARG A 173 -26.59 -5.32 16.22
C ARG A 173 -27.80 -5.60 17.11
N PRO A 174 -27.99 -4.84 18.22
CA PRO A 174 -29.30 -4.78 18.87
C PRO A 174 -30.29 -4.23 17.83
N ARG A 175 -31.44 -4.90 17.70
CA ARG A 175 -32.57 -4.41 16.89
C ARG A 175 -33.14 -3.14 17.50
#